data_AF-A0A819ZYP3-F1
#
_entry.id   AF-A0A819ZYP3-F1
#
_cell.length_a   1.000
_cell.length_b   1.000
_cell.length_c   1.000
_cell.angle_alpha   90.00
_cell.angle_beta   90.00
_cell.angle_gamma   90.00
#
_symmetry.space_group_name_H-M   'P 1'
#
loop_
_entity.id
_entity.type
_entity.pdbx_description
1 polymer ?
#
loop_
_entity_poly.entity_id
_entity_poly.type
_entity_poly.pdbx_seq_one_letter_code
_entity_poly.pdbx_strand_id
1 'polypeptide(L)'
;MKWSYLLSSLLFSIISIKFSSTQFSVYDQAVIPFSIYNVDGNPNNLITNIRWCCVNEREYRKCESWSNALLSSNITLSTLSCIAGLDKFDCYRKIFNDQADLMTADSGEIYTAGRYYNLVPIANELYSPNFNGPSANTYYSVAVVRAGSSINLNNLQGARSCHSSVGSSSGWNQPISQLLRDRRLNIIDCNNHVKSAALLFGSMCAPDALNRQFNPTGDNPSTVCDLCQGTNGNTFCTNQDPYAGNIGALICLFNQGDIAFLRHTALIELQTRDPTFPIDQFQLLCTNGQRLPWQQFQQCNWGIGPASAIVVSHRRPKQLRDIYRKLLIDSARFFSLQNPSFQLFNSQRFQSNDLLFSDSAIGFNSLDDRTSYTNYLGEQRYL
;
A
#
# COMPACT_ATOMS: atom_id res chain seq x y z
N MET A 1 -8.07 48.15 56.26
CA MET A 1 -6.64 48.54 56.19
C MET A 1 -5.78 47.28 56.36
N LYS A 2 -4.91 46.99 55.36
CA LYS A 2 -3.69 46.12 55.34
C LYS A 2 -3.86 44.62 55.72
N TRP A 3 -3.64 43.61 54.84
CA TRP A 3 -2.36 43.05 54.29
C TRP A 3 -1.32 42.79 55.42
N SER A 4 -0.62 41.65 55.60
CA SER A 4 -0.10 40.61 54.68
C SER A 4 0.72 39.50 55.43
N TYR A 5 0.70 38.27 54.86
CA TYR A 5 1.73 37.22 54.67
C TYR A 5 2.55 36.50 55.80
N LEU A 6 2.34 35.17 55.86
CA LEU A 6 3.25 33.99 55.74
C LEU A 6 4.63 33.95 56.43
N LEU A 7 4.84 32.88 57.22
CA LEU A 7 5.98 31.95 57.15
C LEU A 7 5.79 30.78 58.13
N SER A 8 5.82 29.53 57.66
CA SER A 8 6.22 28.38 58.50
C SER A 8 6.71 27.19 57.67
N SER A 9 7.99 26.91 57.82
CA SER A 9 8.74 25.70 57.48
C SER A 9 8.36 24.52 58.39
N LEU A 10 8.65 23.29 57.94
CA LEU A 10 9.09 22.07 58.68
C LEU A 10 8.66 20.80 57.87
N LEU A 11 9.57 20.17 57.11
CA LEU A 11 10.48 19.07 57.48
C LEU A 11 9.80 17.72 57.78
N PHE A 12 10.19 16.75 56.96
CA PHE A 12 9.74 15.37 56.80
C PHE A 12 9.73 14.52 58.08
N SER A 13 8.69 13.69 58.24
CA SER A 13 8.69 12.52 59.13
C SER A 13 8.53 11.23 58.30
N ILE A 14 9.36 10.27 58.66
CA ILE A 14 9.60 8.98 58.01
C ILE A 14 8.46 8.01 58.37
N ILE A 15 7.82 7.39 57.38
CA ILE A 15 6.97 6.20 57.55
C ILE A 15 7.68 5.02 56.88
N SER A 16 8.12 4.06 57.69
CA SER A 16 8.62 2.78 57.22
C SER A 16 7.44 1.89 56.80
N ILE A 17 7.36 1.53 55.51
CA ILE A 17 6.43 0.52 55.01
C ILE A 17 7.23 -0.74 54.66
N LYS A 18 6.95 -1.83 55.38
CA LYS A 18 7.46 -3.18 55.09
C LYS A 18 6.92 -3.65 53.74
N PHE A 19 7.80 -4.08 52.83
CA PHE A 19 7.40 -4.85 51.65
C PHE A 19 7.04 -6.27 52.10
N SER A 20 5.75 -6.63 52.01
CA SER A 20 5.30 -8.01 51.93
C SER A 20 5.13 -8.35 50.45
N SER A 21 5.77 -9.43 50.03
CA SER A 21 5.49 -10.10 48.77
C SER A 21 4.03 -10.60 48.77
N THR A 22 3.50 -10.79 47.55
CA THR A 22 2.16 -11.27 47.18
C THR A 22 1.04 -10.22 47.07
N GLN A 23 0.92 -9.60 45.89
CA GLN A 23 -0.25 -9.67 45.00
C GLN A 23 -0.06 -8.67 43.86
N PHE A 24 0.41 -9.17 42.71
CA PHE A 24 0.28 -8.43 41.45
C PHE A 24 -1.19 -8.50 41.03
N SER A 25 -1.81 -7.33 40.97
CA SER A 25 -3.18 -7.11 40.51
C SER A 25 -3.38 -7.61 39.09
N VAL A 26 -4.43 -8.42 38.92
CA VAL A 26 -4.96 -9.02 37.70
C VAL A 26 -5.41 -7.93 36.72
N TYR A 27 -4.50 -7.52 35.85
CA TYR A 27 -4.81 -7.04 34.50
C TYR A 27 -4.03 -7.92 33.53
N ASP A 28 -4.32 -9.22 33.61
CA ASP A 28 -3.78 -10.19 32.69
C ASP A 28 -4.33 -9.92 31.29
N GLN A 29 -3.38 -9.96 30.37
CA GLN A 29 -3.56 -9.92 28.94
C GLN A 29 -4.62 -10.95 28.55
N ALA A 30 -5.74 -10.50 27.99
CA ALA A 30 -6.58 -11.37 27.19
C ALA A 30 -5.81 -11.74 25.92
N VAL A 31 -4.90 -12.69 26.03
CA VAL A 31 -4.35 -13.44 24.91
C VAL A 31 -5.51 -14.29 24.41
N ILE A 32 -6.16 -13.84 23.34
CA ILE A 32 -7.07 -14.71 22.59
C ILE A 32 -6.23 -15.92 22.16
N PRO A 33 -6.62 -17.16 22.51
CA PRO A 33 -5.85 -18.33 22.14
C PRO A 33 -5.91 -18.46 20.61
N PHE A 34 -4.80 -18.15 19.95
CA PHE A 34 -4.61 -18.55 18.55
C PHE A 34 -4.66 -20.07 18.50
N SER A 35 -5.61 -20.64 17.76
CA SER A 35 -5.70 -22.10 17.57
C SER A 35 -4.55 -22.56 16.67
N ILE A 36 -3.42 -22.84 17.28
CA ILE A 36 -2.25 -23.44 16.61
C ILE A 36 -2.28 -24.93 16.92
N TYR A 37 -2.44 -25.76 15.90
CA TYR A 37 -2.39 -27.22 16.05
C TYR A 37 -0.99 -27.72 15.74
N ASN A 38 -0.40 -28.44 16.69
CA ASN A 38 0.90 -29.08 16.54
C ASN A 38 0.65 -30.57 16.31
N VAL A 39 0.59 -30.99 15.04
CA VAL A 39 0.10 -32.33 14.67
C VAL A 39 1.12 -33.43 14.98
N ASP A 40 2.42 -33.08 15.04
CA ASP A 40 3.50 -34.07 15.18
C ASP A 40 4.36 -33.88 16.45
N GLY A 41 3.97 -32.97 17.36
CA GLY A 41 4.78 -32.59 18.52
C GLY A 41 6.07 -31.84 18.17
N ASN A 42 6.34 -31.61 16.88
CA ASN A 42 7.44 -30.79 16.39
C ASN A 42 7.01 -29.32 16.36
N PRO A 43 7.57 -28.43 17.20
CA PRO A 43 7.21 -27.01 17.26
C PRO A 43 7.39 -26.24 15.93
N ASN A 44 8.00 -26.86 14.91
CA ASN A 44 8.15 -26.31 13.56
C ASN A 44 7.04 -26.73 12.56
N ASN A 45 6.18 -27.71 12.89
CA ASN A 45 5.05 -28.17 12.07
C ASN A 45 3.72 -27.64 12.62
N LEU A 46 3.57 -26.32 12.61
CA LEU A 46 2.34 -25.66 13.04
C LEU A 46 1.37 -25.54 11.87
N ILE A 47 0.16 -26.08 12.05
CA ILE A 47 -0.94 -25.93 11.09
C ILE A 47 -1.86 -24.83 11.57
N THR A 48 -2.19 -23.89 10.68
CA THR A 48 -3.12 -22.80 10.95
C THR A 48 -4.00 -22.51 9.74
N ASN A 49 -5.15 -21.90 9.98
CA ASN A 49 -5.90 -21.19 8.95
C ASN A 49 -5.36 -19.76 8.84
N ILE A 50 -5.05 -19.32 7.63
CA ILE A 50 -4.49 -18.02 7.30
C ILE A 50 -5.57 -17.19 6.61
N ARG A 51 -5.95 -16.05 7.19
CA ARG A 51 -7.04 -15.20 6.68
C ARG A 51 -6.50 -14.03 5.87
N TRP A 52 -6.64 -14.08 4.55
CA TRP A 52 -6.25 -12.99 3.65
C TRP A 52 -7.39 -11.99 3.45
N CYS A 53 -7.15 -10.70 3.69
CA CYS A 53 -8.17 -9.67 3.49
C CYS A 53 -8.14 -9.13 2.05
N CYS A 54 -9.30 -9.15 1.39
CA CYS A 54 -9.51 -8.74 0.00
C CYS A 54 -10.40 -7.50 -0.05
N VAL A 55 -10.03 -6.49 -0.84
CA VAL A 55 -10.71 -5.18 -0.87
C VAL A 55 -11.79 -5.05 -1.94
N ASN A 56 -11.98 -6.08 -2.78
CA ASN A 56 -13.06 -6.14 -3.74
C ASN A 56 -13.39 -7.59 -4.14
N GLU A 57 -14.49 -7.75 -4.87
CA GLU A 57 -15.00 -9.04 -5.33
C GLU A 57 -14.02 -9.78 -6.26
N ARG A 58 -13.31 -9.07 -7.15
CA ARG A 58 -12.36 -9.68 -8.08
C ARG A 58 -11.15 -10.22 -7.33
N GLU A 59 -10.65 -9.46 -6.35
CA GLU A 59 -9.56 -9.86 -5.47
C GLU A 59 -9.97 -11.05 -4.58
N TYR A 60 -11.20 -11.03 -4.06
CA TYR A 60 -11.76 -12.16 -3.29
C TYR A 60 -11.78 -13.44 -4.11
N ARG A 61 -12.27 -13.41 -5.36
CA ARG A 61 -12.26 -14.57 -6.27
C ARG A 61 -10.86 -15.07 -6.60
N LYS A 62 -9.89 -14.16 -6.74
CA LYS A 62 -8.48 -14.55 -6.93
C LYS A 62 -7.93 -15.22 -5.68
N CYS A 63 -8.27 -14.72 -4.49
CA CYS A 63 -7.91 -15.35 -3.23
C CYS A 63 -8.52 -16.76 -3.09
N GLU A 64 -9.79 -16.95 -3.45
CA GLU A 64 -10.42 -18.27 -3.42
C GLU A 64 -9.75 -19.24 -4.40
N SER A 65 -9.37 -18.74 -5.58
CA SER A 65 -8.61 -19.53 -6.55
C SER A 65 -7.23 -19.91 -6.01
N TRP A 66 -6.54 -19.01 -5.30
CA TRP A 66 -5.28 -19.29 -4.62
C TRP A 66 -5.46 -20.34 -3.51
N SER A 67 -6.51 -20.21 -2.70
CA SER A 67 -6.86 -21.17 -1.65
C SER A 67 -7.09 -22.58 -2.21
N ASN A 68 -7.88 -22.70 -3.26
CA ASN A 68 -8.15 -23.98 -3.93
C ASN A 68 -6.87 -24.57 -4.55
N ALA A 69 -6.02 -23.73 -5.15
CA ALA A 69 -4.74 -24.16 -5.71
C ALA A 69 -3.81 -24.71 -4.61
N LEU A 70 -3.75 -24.07 -3.44
CA LEU A 70 -2.98 -24.55 -2.28
C LEU A 70 -3.46 -25.92 -1.78
N LEU A 71 -4.78 -26.13 -1.68
CA LEU A 71 -5.36 -27.41 -1.28
C LEU A 71 -5.01 -28.54 -2.26
N SER A 72 -4.89 -28.23 -3.55
CA SER A 72 -4.57 -29.22 -4.59
C SER A 72 -3.08 -29.53 -4.73
N SER A 73 -2.19 -28.66 -4.23
CA SER A 73 -0.75 -28.73 -4.52
C SER A 73 0.08 -29.38 -3.43
N ASN A 74 -0.48 -29.61 -2.23
CA ASN A 74 0.22 -30.15 -1.05
C ASN A 74 1.50 -29.39 -0.66
N ILE A 75 1.67 -28.12 -1.08
CA ILE A 75 2.88 -27.33 -0.76
C ILE A 75 2.88 -26.81 0.68
N THR A 76 1.74 -26.85 1.35
CA THR A 76 1.56 -26.40 2.73
C THR A 76 0.48 -27.24 3.42
N LEU A 77 0.63 -27.43 4.73
CA LEU A 77 -0.41 -28.02 5.57
C LEU A 77 -1.41 -26.97 6.09
N SER A 78 -1.03 -25.68 6.03
CA SER A 78 -1.91 -24.58 6.44
C SER A 78 -2.94 -24.27 5.38
N THR A 79 -4.13 -23.84 5.80
CA THR A 79 -5.22 -23.45 4.89
C THR A 79 -5.24 -21.94 4.69
N LEU A 80 -5.76 -21.49 3.55
CA LEU A 80 -5.99 -20.08 3.26
C LEU A 80 -7.49 -19.83 3.20
N SER A 81 -7.97 -18.83 3.94
CA SER A 81 -9.35 -18.33 3.85
C SER A 81 -9.35 -16.86 3.44
N CYS A 82 -10.39 -16.45 2.73
CA CYS A 82 -10.51 -15.10 2.17
C CYS A 82 -11.53 -14.31 2.98
N ILE A 83 -11.17 -13.11 3.40
CA ILE A 83 -12.02 -12.20 4.18
C ILE A 83 -12.32 -10.98 3.32
N ALA A 84 -13.61 -10.70 3.11
CA ALA A 84 -14.01 -9.49 2.41
C ALA A 84 -13.86 -8.25 3.30
N GLY A 85 -13.20 -7.22 2.75
CA GLY A 85 -13.14 -5.87 3.29
C GLY A 85 -13.76 -4.86 2.32
N LEU A 86 -14.21 -3.74 2.86
CA LEU A 86 -14.82 -2.66 2.06
C LEU A 86 -13.78 -1.86 1.26
N ASP A 87 -12.62 -1.64 1.87
CA ASP A 87 -11.47 -0.94 1.32
C ASP A 87 -10.19 -1.37 2.07
N LYS A 88 -9.04 -0.79 1.74
CA LYS A 88 -7.76 -1.08 2.41
C LYS A 88 -7.83 -0.74 3.91
N PHE A 89 -8.51 0.33 4.31
CA PHE A 89 -8.61 0.76 5.72
C PHE A 89 -9.49 -0.18 6.55
N ASP A 90 -10.58 -0.69 5.99
CA ASP A 90 -11.38 -1.74 6.62
C ASP A 90 -10.56 -3.02 6.79
N CYS A 91 -9.76 -3.41 5.79
CA CYS A 91 -8.86 -4.54 5.94
C CYS A 91 -7.78 -4.30 7.02
N TYR A 92 -7.17 -3.12 7.10
CA TYR A 92 -6.23 -2.81 8.19
C TYR A 92 -6.91 -2.90 9.56
N ARG A 93 -8.14 -2.40 9.69
CA ARG A 93 -8.94 -2.51 10.91
C ARG A 93 -9.28 -3.97 11.24
N LYS A 94 -9.65 -4.77 10.25
CA LYS A 94 -9.92 -6.21 10.43
C LYS A 94 -8.67 -6.96 10.90
N ILE A 95 -7.50 -6.67 10.34
CA ILE A 95 -6.24 -7.27 10.79
C ILE A 95 -5.91 -6.82 12.21
N PHE A 96 -6.06 -5.52 12.51
CA PHE A 96 -5.87 -4.99 13.84
C PHE A 96 -6.78 -5.67 14.87
N ASN A 97 -8.06 -5.88 14.53
CA ASN A 97 -9.07 -6.51 15.39
C ASN A 97 -9.08 -8.05 15.34
N ASP A 98 -8.04 -8.68 14.77
CA ASP A 98 -7.94 -10.14 14.67
C ASP A 98 -9.12 -10.81 13.92
N GLN A 99 -9.70 -10.10 12.95
CA GLN A 99 -10.73 -10.60 12.02
C GLN A 99 -10.13 -11.06 10.68
N ALA A 100 -8.92 -10.62 10.37
CA ALA A 100 -8.08 -11.08 9.27
C ALA A 100 -6.61 -11.16 9.74
N ASP A 101 -5.74 -11.74 8.93
CA ASP A 101 -4.32 -11.92 9.28
C ASP A 101 -3.41 -11.08 8.40
N LEU A 102 -3.64 -11.10 7.09
CA LEU A 102 -2.70 -10.59 6.10
C LEU A 102 -3.40 -9.79 5.02
N MET A 103 -2.67 -8.82 4.46
CA MET A 103 -2.97 -8.20 3.18
C MET A 103 -1.71 -7.54 2.63
N THR A 104 -1.75 -7.17 1.35
CA THR A 104 -0.71 -6.33 0.74
C THR A 104 -1.04 -4.84 0.91
N ALA A 105 -0.04 -4.06 1.30
CA ALA A 105 -0.07 -2.60 1.38
C ALA A 105 0.97 -1.99 0.43
N ASP A 106 0.59 -0.96 -0.31
CA ASP A 106 1.52 -0.11 -1.06
C ASP A 106 2.45 0.65 -0.09
N SER A 107 3.66 1.02 -0.53
CA SER A 107 4.59 1.72 0.36
C SER A 107 4.07 3.05 0.89
N GLY A 108 3.18 3.74 0.16
CA GLY A 108 2.52 4.95 0.63
C GLY A 108 1.50 4.69 1.75
N GLU A 109 1.00 3.46 1.83
CA GLU A 109 -0.02 3.06 2.81
C GLU A 109 0.60 2.43 4.07
N ILE A 110 1.83 1.89 3.98
CA ILE A 110 2.53 1.23 5.09
C ILE A 110 2.68 2.15 6.31
N TYR A 111 2.88 3.46 6.10
CA TYR A 111 2.93 4.43 7.20
C TYR A 111 1.61 4.44 7.96
N THR A 112 0.49 4.53 7.24
CA THR A 112 -0.86 4.55 7.83
C THR A 112 -1.19 3.22 8.52
N ALA A 113 -0.89 2.10 7.87
CA ALA A 113 -1.05 0.76 8.43
C ALA A 113 -0.27 0.58 9.75
N GLY A 114 0.98 1.04 9.80
CA GLY A 114 1.81 0.95 11.00
C GLY A 114 1.40 1.92 12.11
N ARG A 115 1.23 3.20 11.76
CA ARG A 115 1.01 4.29 12.72
C ARG A 115 -0.37 4.23 13.38
N TYR A 116 -1.41 3.83 12.64
CA TYR A 116 -2.80 3.90 13.10
C TYR A 116 -3.42 2.52 13.35
N TYR A 117 -2.90 1.46 12.73
CA TYR A 117 -3.46 0.11 12.86
C TYR A 117 -2.46 -0.91 13.47
N ASN A 118 -1.30 -0.45 13.96
CA ASN A 118 -0.28 -1.28 14.59
C ASN A 118 0.09 -2.52 13.76
N LEU A 119 0.21 -2.33 12.43
CA LEU A 119 0.61 -3.37 11.50
C LEU A 119 2.11 -3.27 11.20
N VAL A 120 2.74 -4.42 10.93
CA VAL A 120 4.16 -4.50 10.58
C VAL A 120 4.34 -5.29 9.29
N PRO A 121 5.29 -4.91 8.43
CA PRO A 121 5.60 -5.66 7.22
C PRO A 121 6.40 -6.93 7.56
N ILE A 122 6.05 -8.07 6.96
CA ILE A 122 6.75 -9.35 7.18
C ILE A 122 7.45 -9.90 5.94
N ALA A 123 7.01 -9.45 4.76
CA ALA A 123 7.60 -9.77 3.47
C ALA A 123 7.33 -8.60 2.51
N ASN A 124 8.15 -8.47 1.48
CA ASN A 124 7.96 -7.49 0.42
C ASN A 124 7.97 -8.16 -0.95
N GLU A 125 7.25 -7.57 -1.89
CA GLU A 125 7.31 -7.98 -3.30
C GLU A 125 8.71 -7.74 -3.87
N LEU A 126 9.07 -8.56 -4.86
CA LEU A 126 10.27 -8.43 -5.67
C LEU A 126 9.86 -8.17 -7.11
N TYR A 127 10.51 -7.22 -7.77
CA TYR A 127 10.18 -6.81 -9.14
C TYR A 127 11.30 -7.10 -10.14
N SER A 128 12.49 -7.48 -9.66
CA SER A 128 13.65 -7.79 -10.50
C SER A 128 14.30 -9.12 -10.10
N PRO A 129 14.67 -9.96 -11.08
CA PRO A 129 15.35 -11.24 -10.81
C PRO A 129 16.77 -11.05 -10.29
N ASN A 130 17.34 -9.85 -10.42
CA ASN A 130 18.59 -9.50 -9.75
C ASN A 130 18.30 -9.13 -8.28
N PHE A 131 18.17 -10.15 -7.44
CA PHE A 131 17.81 -10.02 -6.03
C PHE A 131 18.79 -9.20 -5.17
N ASN A 132 20.04 -9.06 -5.64
CA ASN A 132 21.08 -8.25 -4.98
C ASN A 132 21.21 -6.85 -5.61
N GLY A 133 20.42 -6.55 -6.64
CA GLY A 133 20.43 -5.27 -7.32
C GLY A 133 19.66 -4.19 -6.54
N PRO A 134 19.99 -2.90 -6.74
CA PRO A 134 19.30 -1.78 -6.07
C PRO A 134 17.81 -1.69 -6.41
N SER A 135 17.35 -2.39 -7.44
CA SER A 135 15.96 -2.43 -7.92
C SER A 135 15.22 -3.74 -7.62
N ALA A 136 15.80 -4.63 -6.78
CA ALA A 136 15.17 -5.90 -6.44
C ALA A 136 13.79 -5.72 -5.78
N ASN A 137 13.71 -4.77 -4.85
CA ASN A 137 12.56 -4.47 -3.99
C ASN A 137 12.20 -2.99 -3.97
N THR A 138 12.49 -2.27 -5.05
CA THR A 138 12.15 -0.85 -5.20
C THR A 138 11.53 -0.61 -6.56
N TYR A 139 10.79 0.49 -6.68
CA TYR A 139 10.28 0.97 -7.96
C TYR A 139 10.49 2.48 -8.09
N TYR A 140 10.46 2.95 -9.33
CA TYR A 140 10.47 4.37 -9.65
C TYR A 140 9.05 4.90 -9.83
N SER A 141 8.76 6.00 -9.14
CA SER A 141 7.59 6.85 -9.38
C SER A 141 7.85 7.72 -10.60
N VAL A 142 6.97 7.73 -11.59
CA VAL A 142 7.15 8.52 -12.82
C VAL A 142 5.93 9.36 -13.13
N ALA A 143 6.16 10.50 -13.78
CA ALA A 143 5.12 11.29 -14.42
C ALA A 143 5.18 11.03 -15.93
N VAL A 144 4.06 10.60 -16.51
CA VAL A 144 3.94 10.24 -17.92
C VAL A 144 3.06 11.26 -18.62
N VAL A 145 3.49 11.73 -19.78
CA VAL A 145 2.75 12.66 -20.65
C VAL A 145 2.75 12.14 -22.08
N ARG A 146 1.84 12.64 -22.92
CA ARG A 146 1.90 12.38 -24.36
C ARG A 146 3.11 13.07 -25.00
N ALA A 147 3.81 12.36 -25.88
CA ALA A 147 4.83 12.89 -26.76
C ALA A 147 4.22 14.03 -27.60
N GLY A 148 4.97 15.13 -27.75
CA GLY A 148 4.49 16.32 -28.47
C GLY A 148 3.42 17.16 -27.76
N SER A 149 2.89 16.73 -26.60
CA SER A 149 2.01 17.59 -25.79
C SER A 149 2.75 18.83 -25.29
N SER A 150 2.03 19.90 -24.95
CA SER A 150 2.61 21.12 -24.37
C SER A 150 2.86 21.04 -22.84
N ILE A 151 2.45 19.95 -22.18
CA ILE A 151 2.48 19.79 -20.72
C ILE A 151 3.90 19.73 -20.15
N ASN A 152 4.25 20.69 -19.32
CA ASN A 152 5.53 20.79 -18.65
C ASN A 152 5.32 21.29 -17.22
N LEU A 153 6.40 21.35 -16.42
CA LEU A 153 6.28 21.72 -15.01
C LEU A 153 5.70 23.13 -14.77
N ASN A 154 5.76 24.03 -15.75
CA ASN A 154 5.32 25.42 -15.62
C ASN A 154 3.85 25.62 -16.03
N ASN A 155 3.19 24.62 -16.62
CA ASN A 155 1.79 24.71 -17.04
C ASN A 155 0.93 23.53 -16.54
N LEU A 156 1.25 23.00 -15.36
CA LEU A 156 0.43 21.99 -14.69
C LEU A 156 -0.93 22.55 -14.22
N GLN A 157 -1.05 23.88 -14.13
CA GLN A 157 -2.30 24.53 -13.73
C GLN A 157 -3.42 24.23 -14.74
N GLY A 158 -4.49 23.59 -14.28
CA GLY A 158 -5.64 23.15 -15.08
C GLY A 158 -5.38 21.91 -15.97
N ALA A 159 -4.22 21.25 -15.83
CA ALA A 159 -3.92 20.04 -16.60
C ALA A 159 -4.70 18.84 -16.06
N ARG A 160 -5.35 18.08 -16.96
CA ARG A 160 -6.12 16.90 -16.57
C ARG A 160 -5.19 15.80 -16.03
N SER A 161 -5.34 15.39 -14.77
CA SER A 161 -4.38 14.46 -14.15
C SER A 161 -4.97 13.08 -13.82
N CYS A 162 -4.18 12.03 -14.02
CA CYS A 162 -4.54 10.66 -13.70
C CYS A 162 -3.60 10.11 -12.62
N HIS A 163 -4.15 9.50 -11.58
CA HIS A 163 -3.38 9.00 -10.43
C HIS A 163 -3.74 7.54 -10.17
N SER A 164 -2.78 6.72 -9.72
CA SER A 164 -3.08 5.32 -9.40
C SER A 164 -4.08 5.18 -8.25
N SER A 165 -3.92 5.97 -7.18
CA SER A 165 -4.89 6.19 -6.10
C SER A 165 -4.34 7.23 -5.12
N VAL A 166 -5.21 7.90 -4.38
CA VAL A 166 -4.82 8.75 -3.25
C VAL A 166 -4.17 7.90 -2.16
N GLY A 167 -3.05 8.37 -1.62
CA GLY A 167 -2.27 7.67 -0.60
C GLY A 167 -1.28 6.62 -1.14
N SER A 168 -1.37 6.23 -2.42
CA SER A 168 -0.33 5.43 -3.05
C SER A 168 0.98 6.21 -3.16
N SER A 169 2.10 5.53 -3.03
CA SER A 169 3.42 6.17 -3.04
C SER A 169 3.75 6.75 -4.41
N SER A 170 3.68 5.95 -5.49
CA SER A 170 4.02 6.42 -6.84
C SER A 170 2.98 7.35 -7.47
N GLY A 171 1.69 7.11 -7.25
CA GLY A 171 0.64 7.92 -7.88
C GLY A 171 0.26 9.16 -7.10
N TRP A 172 0.66 9.26 -5.82
CA TRP A 172 0.21 10.33 -4.96
C TRP A 172 1.32 10.90 -4.08
N ASN A 173 1.84 10.16 -3.11
CA ASN A 173 2.72 10.74 -2.08
C ASN A 173 3.99 11.33 -2.69
N GLN A 174 4.68 10.59 -3.57
CA GLN A 174 5.88 11.07 -4.26
C GLN A 174 5.63 12.32 -5.12
N PRO A 175 4.68 12.32 -6.08
CA PRO A 175 4.45 13.49 -6.91
C PRO A 175 3.93 14.69 -6.12
N ILE A 176 3.00 14.51 -5.18
CA ILE A 176 2.48 15.60 -4.34
C ILE A 176 3.59 16.18 -3.47
N SER A 177 4.37 15.34 -2.80
CA SER A 177 5.48 15.77 -1.95
C SER A 177 6.56 16.51 -2.75
N GLN A 178 6.86 16.06 -3.98
CA GLN A 178 7.77 16.76 -4.87
C GLN A 178 7.23 18.13 -5.30
N LEU A 179 5.96 18.23 -5.70
CA LEU A 179 5.34 19.51 -6.07
C LEU A 179 5.32 20.50 -4.89
N LEU A 180 5.13 20.01 -3.66
CA LEU A 180 5.22 20.82 -2.45
C LEU A 180 6.65 21.32 -2.21
N ARG A 181 7.66 20.45 -2.30
CA ARG A 181 9.08 20.81 -2.16
C ARG A 181 9.49 21.88 -3.17
N ASP A 182 9.07 21.72 -4.42
CA ASP A 182 9.38 22.64 -5.51
C ASP A 182 8.52 23.91 -5.49
N ARG A 183 7.61 24.06 -4.50
CA ARG A 183 6.65 25.16 -4.38
C ARG A 183 5.76 25.34 -5.61
N ARG A 184 5.46 24.23 -6.28
CA ARG A 184 4.54 24.16 -7.43
C ARG A 184 3.12 23.76 -7.03
N LEU A 185 2.93 23.30 -5.80
CA LEU A 185 1.61 23.04 -5.21
C LEU A 185 1.35 24.02 -4.06
N ASN A 186 0.32 24.85 -4.21
CA ASN A 186 -0.11 25.76 -3.15
C ASN A 186 -0.88 24.98 -2.07
N ILE A 187 -0.49 25.17 -0.81
CA ILE A 187 -1.18 24.55 0.34
C ILE A 187 -2.42 25.38 0.65
N ILE A 188 -3.60 24.80 0.39
CA ILE A 188 -4.89 25.45 0.67
C ILE A 188 -5.41 25.09 2.06
N ASP A 189 -5.16 23.85 2.48
CA ASP A 189 -5.62 23.30 3.75
C ASP A 189 -4.53 22.37 4.28
N CYS A 190 -4.00 22.69 5.47
CA CYS A 190 -2.81 22.06 6.04
C CYS A 190 -2.95 20.55 6.31
N ASN A 191 -4.16 19.99 6.20
CA ASN A 191 -4.41 18.54 6.35
C ASN A 191 -5.15 17.94 5.15
N ASN A 192 -5.27 18.66 4.04
CA ASN A 192 -6.00 18.20 2.87
C ASN A 192 -5.23 18.52 1.57
N HIS A 193 -4.27 17.66 1.28
CA HIS A 193 -3.50 17.70 0.04
C HIS A 193 -4.34 17.38 -1.21
N VAL A 194 -5.48 16.69 -1.07
CA VAL A 194 -6.40 16.41 -2.18
C VAL A 194 -7.00 17.71 -2.72
N LYS A 195 -7.47 18.61 -1.86
CA LYS A 195 -7.95 19.95 -2.28
C LYS A 195 -6.86 20.77 -2.97
N SER A 196 -5.66 20.74 -2.42
CA SER A 196 -4.51 21.47 -2.98
C SER A 196 -4.20 20.95 -4.40
N ALA A 197 -4.18 19.62 -4.58
CA ALA A 197 -3.99 18.99 -5.90
C ALA A 197 -5.13 19.32 -6.88
N ALA A 198 -6.38 19.30 -6.41
CA ALA A 198 -7.54 19.64 -7.22
C ALA A 198 -7.49 21.08 -7.74
N LEU A 199 -7.01 22.02 -6.92
CA LEU A 199 -6.83 23.41 -7.36
C LEU A 199 -5.73 23.54 -8.43
N LEU A 200 -4.67 22.75 -8.34
CA LEU A 200 -3.61 22.74 -9.35
C LEU A 200 -4.12 22.13 -10.66
N PHE A 201 -4.62 20.89 -10.65
CA PHE A 201 -4.92 20.13 -11.87
C PHE A 201 -6.32 20.40 -12.45
N GLY A 202 -7.31 20.79 -11.63
CA GLY A 202 -8.69 20.91 -12.07
C GLY A 202 -9.37 19.54 -12.14
N SER A 203 -9.62 19.03 -13.35
CA SER A 203 -10.24 17.72 -13.57
C SER A 203 -9.23 16.58 -13.41
N MET A 204 -9.55 15.59 -12.59
CA MET A 204 -8.65 14.49 -12.25
C MET A 204 -9.39 13.15 -12.27
N CYS A 205 -8.64 12.06 -12.36
CA CYS A 205 -9.05 10.80 -11.75
C CYS A 205 -8.07 10.46 -10.63
N ALA A 206 -8.53 10.62 -9.39
CA ALA A 206 -7.81 10.27 -8.18
C ALA A 206 -8.66 9.29 -7.36
N PRO A 207 -8.57 7.98 -7.64
CA PRO A 207 -9.24 6.94 -6.88
C PRO A 207 -9.03 7.10 -5.38
N ASP A 208 -10.08 6.86 -4.58
CA ASP A 208 -10.13 7.05 -3.13
C ASP A 208 -10.07 8.51 -2.64
N ALA A 209 -10.04 9.51 -3.53
CA ALA A 209 -10.09 10.92 -3.13
C ALA A 209 -11.34 11.32 -2.33
N LEU A 210 -12.43 10.57 -2.47
CA LEU A 210 -13.67 10.77 -1.70
C LEU A 210 -13.81 9.82 -0.50
N ASN A 211 -12.82 8.94 -0.27
CA ASN A 211 -12.79 8.07 0.90
C ASN A 211 -12.74 8.92 2.18
N ARG A 212 -13.45 8.52 3.24
CA ARG A 212 -13.52 9.27 4.51
C ARG A 212 -12.15 9.52 5.14
N GLN A 213 -11.15 8.67 4.88
CA GLN A 213 -9.80 8.85 5.37
C GLN A 213 -9.09 10.05 4.70
N PHE A 214 -9.40 10.35 3.43
CA PHE A 214 -8.80 11.42 2.63
C PHE A 214 -9.75 12.61 2.40
N ASN A 215 -11.03 12.45 2.75
CA ASN A 215 -12.08 13.47 2.69
C ASN A 215 -12.87 13.51 4.01
N PRO A 216 -12.22 13.75 5.17
CA PRO A 216 -12.89 13.66 6.47
C PRO A 216 -14.00 14.69 6.65
N THR A 217 -13.88 15.85 6.00
CA THR A 217 -14.84 16.97 6.02
C THR A 217 -15.91 16.87 4.92
N GLY A 218 -15.76 15.96 3.96
CA GLY A 218 -16.71 15.76 2.87
C GLY A 218 -16.72 16.86 1.81
N ASP A 219 -15.70 17.73 1.79
CA ASP A 219 -15.65 18.95 0.96
C ASP A 219 -14.50 18.95 -0.05
N ASN A 220 -13.88 17.79 -0.32
CA ASN A 220 -13.06 17.62 -1.52
C ASN A 220 -13.91 17.92 -2.77
N PRO A 221 -13.41 18.73 -3.72
CA PRO A 221 -14.16 19.09 -4.91
C PRO A 221 -14.44 17.86 -5.77
N SER A 222 -15.61 17.81 -6.42
CA SER A 222 -15.98 16.69 -7.30
C SER A 222 -15.01 16.48 -8.46
N THR A 223 -14.26 17.53 -8.82
CA THR A 223 -13.31 17.50 -9.95
C THR A 223 -12.21 16.46 -9.80
N VAL A 224 -11.94 15.99 -8.59
CA VAL A 224 -10.98 14.90 -8.31
C VAL A 224 -11.38 13.57 -8.93
N CYS A 225 -12.64 13.45 -9.36
CA CYS A 225 -13.21 12.25 -9.96
C CYS A 225 -13.75 12.46 -11.38
N ASP A 226 -13.61 13.66 -11.98
CA ASP A 226 -14.17 14.00 -13.30
C ASP A 226 -13.71 13.04 -14.40
N LEU A 227 -12.46 12.59 -14.33
CA LEU A 227 -11.87 11.72 -15.34
C LEU A 227 -12.03 10.24 -15.00
N CYS A 228 -12.60 9.88 -13.86
CA CYS A 228 -12.76 8.49 -13.48
C CYS A 228 -13.86 7.80 -14.30
N GLN A 229 -13.70 6.49 -14.55
CA GLN A 229 -14.60 5.76 -15.46
C GLN A 229 -15.74 5.05 -14.74
N GLY A 230 -15.58 4.72 -13.46
CA GLY A 230 -16.64 4.14 -12.65
C GLY A 230 -17.86 5.06 -12.65
N THR A 231 -19.07 4.50 -12.62
CA THR A 231 -20.30 5.31 -12.75
C THR A 231 -21.22 5.20 -11.55
N ASN A 232 -21.01 4.22 -10.67
CA ASN A 232 -21.88 3.99 -9.52
C ASN A 232 -21.20 3.24 -8.37
N GLY A 233 -21.87 3.30 -7.22
CA GLY A 233 -21.60 2.46 -6.05
C GLY A 233 -20.12 2.40 -5.68
N ASN A 234 -19.60 1.18 -5.63
CA ASN A 234 -18.22 0.88 -5.22
C ASN A 234 -17.20 1.01 -6.37
N THR A 235 -17.57 1.55 -7.53
CA THR A 235 -16.64 1.70 -8.67
C THR A 235 -16.27 3.16 -8.93
N PHE A 236 -17.21 4.10 -8.72
CA PHE A 236 -16.95 5.52 -8.98
C PHE A 236 -15.90 6.07 -8.04
N CYS A 237 -14.72 6.41 -8.58
CA CYS A 237 -13.66 7.11 -7.85
C CYS A 237 -13.17 6.37 -6.58
N THR A 238 -13.15 5.04 -6.65
CA THR A 238 -12.62 4.15 -5.61
C THR A 238 -11.48 3.32 -6.20
N ASN A 239 -10.79 2.53 -5.37
CA ASN A 239 -9.83 1.53 -5.84
C ASN A 239 -10.39 0.45 -6.81
N GLN A 240 -11.71 0.39 -7.05
CA GLN A 240 -12.33 -0.49 -8.06
C GLN A 240 -12.66 0.24 -9.37
N ASP A 241 -12.36 1.54 -9.46
CA ASP A 241 -12.49 2.29 -10.70
C ASP A 241 -11.64 1.64 -11.80
N PRO A 242 -12.11 1.55 -13.05
CA PRO A 242 -11.30 1.05 -14.16
C PRO A 242 -9.97 1.81 -14.35
N TYR A 243 -9.89 3.07 -13.91
CA TYR A 243 -8.67 3.89 -13.92
C TYR A 243 -7.88 3.85 -12.62
N ALA A 244 -8.26 3.01 -11.65
CA ALA A 244 -7.47 2.75 -10.47
C ALA A 244 -6.26 1.84 -10.74
N GLY A 245 -5.23 2.00 -9.90
CA GLY A 245 -3.97 1.30 -10.05
C GLY A 245 -3.07 1.89 -11.14
N ASN A 246 -1.85 1.36 -11.27
CA ASN A 246 -0.84 1.95 -12.14
C ASN A 246 -1.19 1.82 -13.62
N ILE A 247 -1.69 0.65 -14.06
CA ILE A 247 -2.19 0.47 -15.43
C ILE A 247 -3.42 1.33 -15.67
N GLY A 248 -4.37 1.39 -14.73
CA GLY A 248 -5.57 2.20 -14.85
C GLY A 248 -5.26 3.69 -15.07
N ALA A 249 -4.30 4.23 -14.32
CA ALA A 249 -3.84 5.61 -14.50
C ALA A 249 -3.20 5.87 -15.88
N LEU A 250 -2.47 4.88 -16.44
CA LEU A 250 -1.93 4.98 -17.79
C LEU A 250 -3.03 4.95 -18.86
N ILE A 251 -4.06 4.13 -18.67
CA ILE A 251 -5.24 4.09 -19.56
C ILE A 251 -6.07 5.38 -19.45
N CYS A 252 -6.19 5.96 -18.25
CA CYS A 252 -6.77 7.29 -18.05
C CYS A 252 -6.02 8.36 -18.85
N LEU A 253 -4.68 8.36 -18.79
CA LEU A 253 -3.86 9.26 -19.60
C LEU A 253 -4.13 9.04 -21.09
N PHE A 254 -4.12 7.80 -21.55
CA PHE A 254 -4.37 7.48 -22.96
C PHE A 254 -5.69 8.07 -23.46
N ASN A 255 -6.77 7.90 -22.72
CA ASN A 255 -8.11 8.29 -23.15
C ASN A 255 -8.39 9.79 -22.99
N GLN A 256 -8.06 10.37 -21.83
CA GLN A 256 -8.56 11.72 -21.48
C GLN A 256 -7.69 12.54 -20.53
N GLY A 257 -6.69 11.98 -19.87
CA GLY A 257 -5.74 12.73 -19.06
C GLY A 257 -4.67 13.43 -19.89
N ASP A 258 -4.01 14.44 -19.35
CA ASP A 258 -2.86 15.16 -19.91
C ASP A 258 -1.53 14.73 -19.26
N ILE A 259 -1.60 14.28 -18.01
CA ILE A 259 -0.47 13.74 -17.23
C ILE A 259 -0.95 12.58 -16.36
N ALA A 260 -0.13 11.53 -16.21
CA ALA A 260 -0.36 10.45 -15.25
C ALA A 260 0.81 10.29 -14.28
N PHE A 261 0.49 10.01 -13.02
CA PHE A 261 1.47 9.63 -12.00
C PHE A 261 1.26 8.17 -11.59
N LEU A 262 2.31 7.35 -11.77
CA LEU A 262 2.24 5.89 -11.63
C LEU A 262 3.64 5.27 -11.46
N ARG A 263 3.71 3.96 -11.21
CA ARG A 263 4.96 3.19 -11.24
C ARG A 263 5.47 3.00 -12.67
N HIS A 264 6.78 3.13 -12.87
CA HIS A 264 7.42 2.87 -14.17
C HIS A 264 7.09 1.50 -14.77
N THR A 265 6.81 0.48 -13.94
CA THR A 265 6.49 -0.89 -14.39
C THR A 265 5.21 -0.95 -15.20
N ALA A 266 4.25 -0.03 -15.03
CA ALA A 266 2.98 -0.06 -15.76
C ALA A 266 3.17 0.02 -17.29
N LEU A 267 4.18 0.78 -17.74
CA LEU A 267 4.51 0.89 -19.17
C LEU A 267 5.06 -0.44 -19.71
N ILE A 268 5.92 -1.10 -18.93
CA ILE A 268 6.52 -2.41 -19.26
C ILE A 268 5.43 -3.48 -19.29
N GLU A 269 4.59 -3.52 -18.25
CA GLU A 269 3.49 -4.47 -18.09
C GLU A 269 2.47 -4.35 -19.23
N LEU A 270 2.07 -3.11 -19.56
CA LEU A 270 1.11 -2.87 -20.62
C LEU A 270 1.67 -3.23 -22.00
N GLN A 271 2.92 -2.86 -22.30
CA GLN A 271 3.58 -3.27 -23.54
C GLN A 271 3.74 -4.79 -23.66
N THR A 272 4.03 -5.47 -22.55
CA THR A 272 4.15 -6.94 -22.53
C THR A 272 2.80 -7.61 -22.78
N ARG A 273 1.73 -7.04 -22.21
CA ARG A 273 0.37 -7.57 -22.27
C ARG A 273 -0.31 -7.32 -23.61
N ASP A 274 -0.14 -6.11 -24.13
CA ASP A 274 -0.71 -5.66 -25.38
C ASP A 274 0.38 -4.96 -26.20
N PRO A 275 1.14 -5.73 -27.01
CA PRO A 275 2.18 -5.17 -27.87
C PRO A 275 1.66 -4.18 -28.92
N THR A 276 0.34 -4.14 -29.16
CA THR A 276 -0.28 -3.20 -30.09
C THR A 276 -0.62 -1.86 -29.45
N PHE A 277 -0.58 -1.79 -28.12
CA PHE A 277 -0.81 -0.56 -27.39
C PHE A 277 0.27 0.48 -27.78
N PRO A 278 -0.11 1.69 -28.21
CA PRO A 278 0.82 2.70 -28.73
C PRO A 278 1.65 3.36 -27.61
N ILE A 279 2.50 2.58 -26.94
CA ILE A 279 3.28 3.02 -25.78
C ILE A 279 4.31 4.10 -26.14
N ASP A 280 4.78 4.11 -27.40
CA ASP A 280 5.77 5.06 -27.91
C ASP A 280 5.23 6.49 -28.05
N GLN A 281 3.91 6.67 -27.94
CA GLN A 281 3.31 8.00 -27.87
C GLN A 281 3.49 8.66 -26.49
N PHE A 282 4.12 7.98 -25.53
CA PHE A 282 4.32 8.48 -24.17
C PHE A 282 5.79 8.80 -23.87
N GLN A 283 5.99 9.81 -23.03
CA GLN A 283 7.30 10.23 -22.53
C GLN A 283 7.20 10.51 -21.04
N LEU A 284 8.35 10.48 -20.36
CA LEU A 284 8.45 10.88 -18.96
C LEU A 284 8.66 12.38 -18.87
N LEU A 285 8.00 13.03 -17.92
CA LEU A 285 8.29 14.38 -17.49
C LEU A 285 9.17 14.31 -16.23
N CYS A 286 10.40 14.79 -16.30
CA CYS A 286 11.35 14.73 -15.18
C CYS A 286 11.12 15.91 -14.22
N THR A 287 11.58 15.77 -12.97
CA THR A 287 11.47 16.82 -11.94
C THR A 287 12.28 18.09 -12.27
N ASN A 288 13.29 17.98 -13.14
CA ASN A 288 14.05 19.11 -13.67
C ASN A 288 13.40 19.77 -14.91
N GLY A 289 12.24 19.27 -15.36
CA GLY A 289 11.49 19.78 -16.51
C GLY A 289 11.89 19.20 -17.87
N GLN A 290 12.94 18.37 -17.93
CA GLN A 290 13.27 17.63 -19.15
C GLN A 290 12.20 16.58 -19.46
N ARG A 291 12.18 16.12 -20.72
CA ARG A 291 11.42 14.95 -21.12
C ARG A 291 12.34 13.90 -21.67
N LEU A 292 12.14 12.66 -21.24
CA LEU A 292 12.93 11.52 -21.69
C LEU A 292 12.02 10.36 -22.14
N PRO A 293 12.51 9.48 -23.02
CA PRO A 293 11.82 8.23 -23.34
C PRO A 293 11.48 7.43 -22.08
N TRP A 294 10.36 6.71 -22.11
CA TRP A 294 9.84 5.99 -20.94
C TRP A 294 10.79 4.91 -20.39
N GLN A 295 11.66 4.37 -21.23
CA GLN A 295 12.70 3.41 -20.86
C GLN A 295 13.79 4.04 -19.96
N GLN A 296 13.92 5.37 -19.94
CA GLN A 296 14.93 6.09 -19.15
C GLN A 296 14.42 6.47 -17.74
N PHE A 297 13.46 5.73 -17.19
CA PHE A 297 12.86 5.98 -15.87
C PHE A 297 13.89 6.07 -14.73
N GLN A 298 15.02 5.37 -14.82
CA GLN A 298 16.07 5.45 -13.80
C GLN A 298 16.69 6.86 -13.72
N GLN A 299 16.75 7.58 -14.84
CA GLN A 299 17.26 8.94 -14.94
C GLN A 299 16.14 9.99 -14.77
N CYS A 300 14.92 9.64 -15.17
CA CYS A 300 13.75 10.50 -15.14
C CYS A 300 12.65 9.92 -14.24
N ASN A 301 12.67 10.27 -12.95
CA ASN A 301 11.67 9.85 -11.99
C ASN A 301 11.40 10.94 -10.94
N TRP A 302 10.32 10.75 -10.20
CA TRP A 302 9.83 11.64 -9.15
C TRP A 302 10.11 11.09 -7.75
N GLY A 303 10.89 10.01 -7.66
CA GLY A 303 11.22 9.35 -6.41
C GLY A 303 11.32 7.84 -6.56
N ILE A 304 11.98 7.22 -5.59
CA ILE A 304 12.14 5.78 -5.46
C ILE A 304 11.35 5.32 -4.25
N GLY A 305 10.36 4.45 -4.46
CA GLY A 305 9.58 3.84 -3.39
C GLY A 305 10.07 2.42 -3.10
N PRO A 306 10.05 1.95 -1.84
CA PRO A 306 10.20 0.53 -1.56
C PRO A 306 8.98 -0.22 -2.11
N ALA A 307 9.14 -1.52 -2.32
CA ALA A 307 8.08 -2.37 -2.83
C ALA A 307 6.81 -2.37 -1.96
N SER A 308 5.72 -2.86 -2.52
CA SER A 308 4.56 -3.23 -1.70
C SER A 308 4.98 -4.30 -0.68
N ALA A 309 4.40 -4.25 0.52
CA ALA A 309 4.69 -5.20 1.58
C ALA A 309 3.44 -5.93 2.06
N ILE A 310 3.63 -7.18 2.49
CA ILE A 310 2.61 -7.95 3.18
C ILE A 310 2.67 -7.55 4.65
N VAL A 311 1.55 -7.03 5.14
CA VAL A 311 1.43 -6.52 6.51
C VAL A 311 0.59 -7.45 7.37
N VAL A 312 0.95 -7.50 8.66
CA VAL A 312 0.31 -8.32 9.68
C VAL A 312 0.17 -7.51 10.97
N SER A 313 -0.75 -7.88 11.88
CA SER A 313 -0.77 -7.28 13.22
C SER A 313 0.56 -7.49 13.96
N HIS A 314 1.10 -6.42 14.55
CA HIS A 314 2.30 -6.50 15.40
C HIS A 314 2.15 -7.53 16.55
N ARG A 315 0.92 -7.78 16.99
CA ARG A 315 0.59 -8.75 18.05
C ARG A 315 0.74 -10.20 17.63
N ARG A 316 0.94 -10.51 16.33
CA ARG A 316 1.14 -11.90 15.89
C ARG A 316 2.47 -12.45 16.41
N PRO A 317 2.47 -13.64 17.05
CA PRO A 317 3.70 -14.31 17.46
C PRO A 317 4.65 -14.57 16.29
N LYS A 318 5.95 -14.59 16.59
CA LYS A 318 7.01 -14.86 15.61
C LYS A 318 6.74 -16.14 14.81
N GLN A 319 6.34 -17.22 15.48
CA GLN A 319 6.09 -18.51 14.85
C GLN A 319 5.01 -18.42 13.76
N LEU A 320 3.92 -17.67 14.00
CA LEU A 320 2.89 -17.45 12.98
C LEU A 320 3.41 -16.60 11.82
N ARG A 321 4.20 -15.56 12.09
CA ARG A 321 4.82 -14.75 11.02
C ARG A 321 5.75 -15.58 10.14
N ASP A 322 6.47 -16.54 10.70
CA ASP A 322 7.32 -17.47 9.95
C ASP A 322 6.49 -18.39 9.04
N ILE A 323 5.35 -18.90 9.51
CA ILE A 323 4.40 -19.67 8.69
C ILE A 323 3.87 -18.81 7.54
N TYR A 324 3.47 -17.56 7.81
CA TYR A 324 2.98 -16.64 6.77
C TYR A 324 4.04 -16.38 5.70
N ARG A 325 5.28 -16.09 6.10
CA ARG A 325 6.41 -15.91 5.17
C ARG A 325 6.66 -17.16 4.34
N LYS A 326 6.64 -18.34 4.98
CA LYS A 326 6.81 -19.62 4.30
C LYS A 326 5.72 -19.85 3.27
N LEU A 327 4.45 -19.64 3.62
CA LEU A 327 3.32 -19.71 2.69
C LEU A 327 3.56 -18.81 1.47
N LEU A 328 3.94 -17.55 1.70
CA LEU A 328 4.17 -16.57 0.63
C LEU A 328 5.28 -17.03 -0.31
N ILE A 329 6.45 -17.40 0.23
CA ILE A 329 7.61 -17.83 -0.55
C ILE A 329 7.32 -19.11 -1.34
N ASP A 330 6.70 -20.11 -0.69
CA ASP A 330 6.37 -21.38 -1.34
C ASP A 330 5.29 -21.18 -2.42
N SER A 331 4.30 -20.32 -2.16
CA SER A 331 3.28 -19.94 -3.16
C SER A 331 3.89 -19.25 -4.37
N ALA A 332 4.81 -18.30 -4.17
CA ALA A 332 5.48 -17.60 -5.26
C ALA A 332 6.32 -18.53 -6.14
N ARG A 333 7.00 -19.50 -5.52
CA ARG A 333 7.81 -20.50 -6.25
C ARG A 333 6.93 -21.45 -7.05
N PHE A 334 5.88 -21.99 -6.42
CA PHE A 334 5.06 -23.03 -7.03
C PHE A 334 4.06 -22.47 -8.05
N PHE A 335 3.37 -21.37 -7.72
CA PHE A 335 2.37 -20.71 -8.56
C PHE A 335 2.97 -19.54 -9.36
N SER A 336 4.18 -19.74 -9.86
CA SER A 336 4.86 -18.75 -10.71
C SER A 336 4.09 -18.51 -12.02
N LEU A 337 4.53 -17.53 -12.81
CA LEU A 337 3.89 -17.16 -14.09
C LEU A 337 3.78 -18.32 -15.09
N GLN A 338 4.53 -19.41 -14.92
CA GLN A 338 4.49 -20.56 -15.81
C GLN A 338 3.54 -21.67 -15.34
N ASN A 339 2.93 -21.51 -14.17
CA ASN A 339 2.05 -22.54 -13.63
C ASN A 339 0.67 -22.50 -14.32
N PRO A 340 0.23 -23.59 -14.98
CA PRO A 340 -1.02 -23.60 -15.74
C PRO A 340 -2.27 -23.69 -14.86
N SER A 341 -2.13 -24.10 -13.59
CA SER A 341 -3.27 -24.27 -12.67
C SER A 341 -3.69 -22.94 -12.03
N PHE A 342 -2.71 -22.16 -11.57
CA PHE A 342 -2.91 -20.87 -10.93
C PHE A 342 -1.61 -20.05 -10.99
N GLN A 343 -1.72 -18.77 -11.35
CA GLN A 343 -0.61 -17.83 -11.42
C GLN A 343 -0.81 -16.76 -10.34
N LEU A 344 0.09 -16.69 -9.36
CA LEU A 344 -0.04 -15.79 -8.21
C LEU A 344 0.04 -14.31 -8.62
N PHE A 345 0.97 -14.00 -9.52
CA PHE A 345 1.28 -12.64 -9.98
C PHE A 345 0.63 -12.33 -11.35
N ASN A 346 -0.51 -12.94 -11.67
CA ASN A 346 -1.28 -12.58 -12.86
C ASN A 346 -2.77 -12.40 -12.49
N SER A 347 -3.31 -11.23 -12.81
CA SER A 347 -4.70 -10.87 -12.50
C SER A 347 -5.63 -10.87 -13.72
N GLN A 348 -5.12 -11.15 -14.92
CA GLN A 348 -5.87 -11.05 -16.17
C GLN A 348 -7.09 -11.98 -16.23
N ARG A 349 -6.97 -13.20 -15.70
CA ARG A 349 -8.09 -14.16 -15.61
C ARG A 349 -9.29 -13.60 -14.84
N PHE A 350 -9.06 -12.62 -13.98
CA PHE A 350 -10.07 -11.96 -13.14
C PHE A 350 -10.49 -10.59 -13.70
N GLN A 351 -10.09 -10.24 -14.93
CA GLN A 351 -10.43 -8.99 -15.62
C GLN A 351 -10.04 -7.74 -14.83
N SER A 352 -8.86 -7.78 -14.20
CA SER A 352 -8.33 -6.67 -13.42
C SER A 352 -6.79 -6.74 -13.37
N ASN A 353 -6.20 -5.83 -12.61
CA ASN A 353 -4.76 -5.66 -12.44
C ASN A 353 -4.44 -5.72 -10.95
N ASP A 354 -3.24 -6.18 -10.62
CA ASP A 354 -2.64 -6.03 -9.29
C ASP A 354 -3.53 -6.57 -8.13
N LEU A 355 -4.28 -7.65 -8.39
CA LEU A 355 -5.14 -8.28 -7.38
C LEU A 355 -4.29 -9.15 -6.44
N LEU A 356 -4.44 -8.96 -5.13
CA LEU A 356 -3.61 -9.53 -4.04
C LEU A 356 -2.18 -9.01 -4.05
N PHE A 357 -1.53 -9.07 -5.20
CA PHE A 357 -0.13 -8.71 -5.44
C PHE A 357 -0.01 -8.01 -6.80
N SER A 358 1.02 -7.19 -6.96
CA SER A 358 1.37 -6.55 -8.23
C SER A 358 1.57 -7.59 -9.33
N ASP A 359 1.05 -7.34 -10.53
CA ASP A 359 1.27 -8.25 -11.68
C ASP A 359 2.74 -8.24 -12.15
N SER A 360 3.52 -7.21 -11.77
CA SER A 360 4.97 -7.14 -11.96
C SER A 360 5.79 -7.88 -10.90
N ALA A 361 5.18 -8.37 -9.83
CA ALA A 361 5.91 -9.12 -8.83
C ALA A 361 6.38 -10.46 -9.40
N ILE A 362 7.61 -10.85 -9.05
CA ILE A 362 8.21 -12.13 -9.44
C ILE A 362 8.45 -13.05 -8.25
N GLY A 363 8.18 -12.56 -7.04
CA GLY A 363 8.41 -13.29 -5.80
C GLY A 363 8.32 -12.39 -4.57
N PHE A 364 8.75 -12.94 -3.45
CA PHE A 364 8.80 -12.24 -2.18
C PHE A 364 10.17 -12.37 -1.52
N ASN A 365 10.58 -11.30 -0.85
CA ASN A 365 11.67 -11.33 0.10
C ASN A 365 11.13 -11.29 1.53
N SER A 366 11.66 -12.15 2.39
CA SER A 366 11.32 -12.16 3.81
C SER A 366 11.99 -11.00 4.54
N LEU A 367 11.26 -10.36 5.44
CA LEU A 367 11.78 -9.28 6.29
C LEU A 367 12.09 -9.79 7.70
N ASP A 368 13.11 -9.20 8.34
CA ASP A 368 13.45 -9.47 9.75
C ASP A 368 12.24 -9.17 10.65
N ASP A 369 12.02 -9.98 11.68
CA ASP A 369 10.92 -9.82 12.64
C ASP A 369 10.88 -8.48 13.38
N ARG A 370 12.01 -7.77 13.45
CA ARG A 370 12.13 -6.45 14.07
C ARG A 370 11.91 -5.31 13.09
N THR A 371 11.56 -5.61 11.84
CA THR A 371 11.28 -4.59 10.82
C THR A 371 10.01 -3.83 11.19
N SER A 372 10.16 -2.60 11.68
CA SER A 372 9.06 -1.67 11.85
C SER A 372 8.68 -1.04 10.51
N TYR A 373 7.46 -0.49 10.42
CA TYR A 373 7.05 0.30 9.27
C TYR A 373 8.00 1.49 9.03
N THR A 374 8.54 2.11 10.09
CA THR A 374 9.48 3.23 9.98
C THR A 374 10.84 2.83 9.41
N ASN A 375 11.32 1.63 9.74
CA ASN A 375 12.57 1.10 9.22
C ASN A 375 12.40 0.65 7.77
N TYR A 376 11.25 0.04 7.45
CA TYR A 376 10.93 -0.38 6.09
C TYR A 376 10.85 0.79 5.11
N LEU A 377 10.19 1.88 5.51
CA LEU A 377 10.03 3.06 4.66
C LEU A 377 11.30 3.93 4.59
N GLY A 378 12.14 3.91 5.61
CA GLY A 378 13.30 4.82 5.67
C GLY A 378 12.85 6.28 5.57
N GLU A 379 13.47 7.05 4.66
CA GLU A 379 13.12 8.47 4.42
C GLU A 379 11.72 8.65 3.79
N GLN A 380 11.19 7.63 3.13
CA GLN A 380 9.87 7.70 2.47
C GLN A 380 8.72 7.93 3.45
N ARG A 381 8.94 7.70 4.74
CA ARG A 381 7.96 7.98 5.81
C ARG A 381 7.63 9.47 5.97
N TYR A 382 8.42 10.37 5.38
CA TYR A 382 8.25 11.82 5.46
C TYR A 382 7.50 12.41 4.27
N LEU A 383 7.08 11.58 3.32
CA LEU A 383 6.41 12.03 2.10
C LEU A 383 4.92 12.29 2.28
#